data_AF-A0A2D6E1U8-F1
#
_entry.id   AF-A0A2D6E1U8-F1
#
_cell.length_a   1.000
_cell.length_b   1.000
_cell.length_c   1.000
_cell.angle_alpha   90.00
_cell.angle_beta   90.00
_cell.angle_gamma   90.00
#
_symmetry.space_group_name_H-M   'P 1'
#
loop_
_entity.id
_entity.type
_entity.pdbx_description
1 polymer ?
#
loop_
_entity_poly.entity_id
_entity_poly.type
_entity_poly.pdbx_seq_one_letter_code
_entity_poly.pdbx_strand_id
1 'polypeptide(L)'
;MKRPSGLYSHEKNCHLNPKNLKFCPICEQPIKNYRWAGTCGKSCANKHFRLGENSPNWKGGRDYRIICFENHRRECVICGEQNAVVVHHINQNQEDNRPENLLPMCPTHHYYIHSKFRFFIEEKVKKYRRDRWESE
;
A
#
# COMPACT_ATOMS: atom_id res chain seq x y z
N MET A 1 -35.93 26.35 -38.22
CA MET A 1 -35.41 27.02 -37.01
C MET A 1 -33.93 26.67 -36.83
N LYS A 2 -33.02 27.65 -36.76
CA LYS A 2 -31.61 27.38 -36.46
C LYS A 2 -31.48 27.16 -34.95
N ARG A 3 -30.91 26.02 -34.53
CA ARG A 3 -30.62 25.75 -33.11
C ARG A 3 -29.59 26.77 -32.59
N PRO A 4 -29.68 27.24 -31.34
CA PRO A 4 -28.65 28.07 -30.73
C PRO A 4 -27.29 27.38 -30.81
N SER A 5 -26.25 28.10 -31.23
CA SER A 5 -24.90 27.55 -31.47
C SER A 5 -24.32 26.80 -30.25
N GLY A 6 -24.56 27.30 -29.04
CA GLY A 6 -24.14 26.66 -27.79
C GLY A 6 -24.88 25.35 -27.48
N LEU A 7 -26.17 25.26 -27.86
CA LEU A 7 -26.99 24.08 -27.60
C LEU A 7 -26.54 22.89 -28.46
N TYR A 8 -26.24 23.14 -29.74
CA TYR A 8 -25.74 22.10 -30.65
C TYR A 8 -24.41 21.50 -30.15
N SER A 9 -23.49 22.36 -29.70
CA SER A 9 -22.22 21.91 -29.13
C SER A 9 -22.41 21.12 -27.83
N HIS A 10 -23.31 21.58 -26.94
CA HIS A 10 -23.64 20.83 -25.72
C HIS A 10 -24.21 19.45 -26.06
N GLU A 11 -25.26 19.37 -26.88
CA GLU A 11 -25.90 18.10 -27.27
C GLU A 11 -24.88 17.12 -27.85
N LYS A 12 -24.01 17.58 -28.75
CA LYS A 12 -22.97 16.75 -29.38
C LYS A 12 -21.96 16.19 -28.38
N ASN A 13 -21.60 16.96 -27.35
CA ASN A 13 -20.56 16.59 -26.38
C ASN A 13 -21.12 16.07 -25.04
N CYS A 14 -22.44 16.10 -24.84
CA CYS A 14 -23.08 15.69 -23.61
C CYS A 14 -22.84 14.19 -23.35
N HIS A 15 -22.45 13.85 -22.13
CA HIS A 15 -22.23 12.47 -21.69
C HIS A 15 -23.54 11.66 -21.58
N LEU A 16 -24.69 12.33 -21.57
CA LEU A 16 -26.01 11.70 -21.62
C LEU A 16 -26.55 11.56 -23.06
N ASN A 17 -25.83 12.06 -24.06
CA ASN A 17 -26.18 11.79 -25.45
C ASN A 17 -26.03 10.28 -25.71
N PRO A 18 -27.02 9.59 -26.30
CA PRO A 18 -26.94 8.16 -26.61
C PRO A 18 -25.65 7.74 -27.35
N LYS A 19 -25.07 8.63 -28.17
CA LYS A 19 -23.80 8.37 -28.88
C LYS A 19 -22.55 8.40 -27.99
N ASN A 20 -22.62 9.09 -26.85
CA ASN A 20 -21.51 9.28 -25.91
C ASN A 20 -21.71 8.51 -24.61
N LEU A 21 -22.89 7.94 -24.41
CA LEU A 21 -23.30 7.30 -23.16
C LEU A 21 -22.44 6.06 -22.90
N LYS A 22 -21.65 6.12 -21.84
CA LYS A 22 -20.89 4.99 -21.31
C LYS A 22 -21.21 4.81 -19.85
N PHE A 23 -21.42 3.56 -19.44
CA PHE A 23 -21.76 3.22 -18.07
C PHE A 23 -20.52 2.75 -17.30
N CYS A 24 -20.46 3.11 -16.02
CA CYS A 24 -19.40 2.65 -15.14
C CYS A 24 -19.52 1.15 -14.88
N PRO A 25 -18.43 0.36 -15.02
CA PRO A 25 -18.46 -1.09 -14.80
C PRO A 25 -18.63 -1.51 -13.33
N ILE A 26 -18.78 -0.57 -12.39
CA ILE A 26 -18.87 -0.83 -10.95
C ILE A 26 -20.23 -0.45 -10.36
N CYS A 27 -20.85 0.62 -10.84
CA CYS A 27 -22.11 1.14 -10.30
C CYS A 27 -23.14 1.48 -11.37
N GLU A 28 -22.82 1.19 -12.64
CA GLU A 28 -23.72 1.36 -13.79
C GLU A 28 -24.21 2.80 -14.01
N GLN A 29 -23.60 3.79 -13.35
CA GLN A 29 -23.91 5.20 -13.58
C GLN A 29 -23.22 5.75 -14.83
N PRO A 30 -23.82 6.73 -15.53
CA PRO A 30 -23.19 7.40 -16.66
C PRO A 30 -21.84 8.04 -16.32
N ILE A 31 -20.83 7.81 -17.15
CA ILE A 31 -19.50 8.38 -16.98
C ILE A 31 -19.47 9.80 -17.56
N LYS A 32 -19.34 10.82 -16.72
CA LYS A 32 -19.25 12.23 -17.16
C LYS A 32 -18.08 12.47 -18.13
N ASN A 33 -16.91 11.93 -17.83
CA ASN A 33 -15.69 12.05 -18.64
C ASN A 33 -15.50 10.86 -19.59
N TYR A 34 -16.57 10.43 -20.27
CA TYR A 34 -16.67 9.21 -21.09
C TYR A 34 -15.55 9.01 -22.15
N ARG A 35 -14.86 10.08 -22.54
CA ARG A 35 -13.76 10.05 -23.52
C ARG A 35 -12.49 9.38 -22.99
N TRP A 36 -12.19 9.60 -21.71
CA TRP A 36 -10.90 9.24 -21.12
C TRP A 36 -11.05 8.35 -19.89
N ALA A 37 -12.18 8.46 -19.18
CA ALA A 37 -12.40 7.76 -17.93
C ALA A 37 -13.04 6.38 -18.17
N GLY A 38 -12.46 5.35 -17.56
CA GLY A 38 -13.04 4.00 -17.52
C GLY A 38 -14.08 3.80 -16.41
N THR A 39 -14.20 4.71 -15.45
CA THR A 39 -15.18 4.65 -14.36
C THR A 39 -15.79 6.02 -14.07
N CYS A 40 -16.89 6.08 -13.33
CA CYS A 40 -17.58 7.34 -13.02
C CYS A 40 -16.81 8.24 -12.04
N GLY A 41 -15.81 7.73 -11.34
CA GLY A 41 -15.03 8.49 -10.36
C GLY A 41 -14.05 7.65 -9.55
N LYS A 42 -13.31 8.31 -8.64
CA LYS A 42 -12.20 7.72 -7.88
C LYS A 42 -12.62 6.50 -7.04
N SER A 43 -13.81 6.53 -6.43
CA SER A 43 -14.32 5.40 -5.63
C SER A 43 -14.52 4.14 -6.46
N CYS A 44 -15.06 4.26 -7.67
CA CYS A 44 -15.23 3.16 -8.59
C CYS A 44 -13.91 2.76 -9.27
N ALA A 45 -13.03 3.71 -9.57
CA ALA A 45 -11.69 3.43 -10.08
C ALA A 45 -10.89 2.53 -9.11
N ASN A 46 -10.90 2.87 -7.81
CA ASN A 46 -10.21 2.08 -6.77
C ASN A 46 -10.75 0.63 -6.68
N LYS A 47 -12.04 0.42 -6.98
CA LYS A 47 -12.65 -0.92 -7.03
C LYS A 47 -12.33 -1.64 -8.35
N HIS A 48 -12.41 -0.92 -9.47
CA HIS A 48 -12.26 -1.48 -10.82
C HIS A 48 -10.83 -1.88 -11.14
N PHE A 49 -9.85 -1.04 -10.81
CA PHE A 49 -8.43 -1.30 -11.08
C PHE A 49 -7.75 -2.15 -10.01
N ARG A 50 -8.55 -2.71 -9.08
CA ARG A 50 -8.27 -3.69 -8.01
C ARG A 50 -7.02 -3.45 -7.14
N LEU A 51 -7.23 -3.65 -5.84
CA LEU A 51 -6.21 -3.86 -4.81
C LEU A 51 -5.95 -5.38 -4.69
N GLY A 52 -4.83 -5.80 -4.09
CA GLY A 52 -4.55 -7.23 -3.89
C GLY A 52 -3.97 -7.91 -5.14
N GLU A 53 -4.11 -9.23 -5.25
CA GLU A 53 -3.58 -10.11 -6.32
C GLU A 53 -3.83 -9.65 -7.75
N ASN A 54 -4.87 -8.84 -7.96
CA ASN A 54 -5.24 -8.33 -9.27
C ASN A 54 -4.64 -6.94 -9.57
N SER A 55 -3.86 -6.37 -8.66
CA SER A 55 -3.13 -5.13 -8.90
C SER A 55 -1.83 -5.43 -9.67
N PRO A 56 -1.47 -4.64 -10.69
CA PRO A 56 -0.17 -4.78 -11.38
C PRO A 56 1.03 -4.66 -10.43
N ASN A 57 0.84 -3.99 -9.28
CA ASN A 57 1.87 -3.79 -8.27
C ASN A 57 1.85 -4.86 -7.16
N TRP A 58 1.02 -5.89 -7.29
CA TRP A 58 0.93 -6.94 -6.30
C TRP A 58 2.09 -7.92 -6.44
N LYS A 59 2.91 -8.02 -5.40
CA LYS A 59 4.10 -8.90 -5.38
C LYS A 59 3.81 -10.33 -4.86
N GLY A 60 2.55 -10.78 -4.91
CA GLY A 60 2.22 -12.18 -4.67
C GLY A 60 2.36 -12.68 -3.22
N GLY A 61 2.45 -11.79 -2.23
CA GLY A 61 2.74 -12.17 -0.85
C GLY A 61 2.01 -11.34 0.20
N ARG A 62 1.86 -11.92 1.40
CA ARG A 62 1.35 -11.21 2.58
C ARG A 62 2.36 -10.12 2.97
N ASP A 63 1.86 -8.92 3.27
CA ASP A 63 2.70 -7.78 3.62
C ASP A 63 3.61 -8.13 4.81
N TYR A 64 4.93 -7.93 4.66
CA TYR A 64 5.92 -8.22 5.69
C TYR A 64 5.63 -7.49 7.01
N ARG A 65 4.99 -6.32 6.96
CA ARG A 65 4.58 -5.58 8.15
C ARG A 65 3.47 -6.31 8.89
N ILE A 66 2.53 -6.91 8.17
CA ILE A 66 1.49 -7.75 8.77
C ILE A 66 2.14 -8.96 9.45
N ILE A 67 3.02 -9.68 8.75
CA ILE A 67 3.73 -10.84 9.29
C ILE A 67 4.52 -10.45 10.56
N CYS A 68 5.24 -9.33 10.51
CA CYS A 68 6.00 -8.82 11.64
C CYS A 68 5.07 -8.52 12.84
N PHE A 69 3.97 -7.79 12.67
CA PHE A 69 3.12 -7.41 13.81
C PHE A 69 2.17 -8.50 14.30
N GLU A 70 1.97 -9.58 13.54
CA GLU A 70 1.30 -10.79 14.04
C GLU A 70 2.21 -11.61 14.95
N ASN A 71 3.51 -11.61 14.65
CA ASN A 71 4.46 -12.36 15.43
C ASN A 71 5.05 -11.52 16.55
N HIS A 72 5.31 -10.23 16.37
CA HIS A 72 6.02 -9.36 17.31
C HIS A 72 5.09 -8.30 17.92
N ARG A 73 5.40 -7.84 19.14
CA ARG A 73 4.73 -6.66 19.70
C ARG A 73 5.00 -5.45 18.80
N ARG A 74 4.00 -4.58 18.63
CA ARG A 74 4.12 -3.33 17.87
C ARG A 74 4.87 -2.26 18.67
N GLU A 75 6.13 -2.55 18.98
CA GLU A 75 7.03 -1.67 19.71
C GLU A 75 8.47 -1.86 19.25
N CYS A 76 9.31 -0.85 19.39
CA CYS A 76 10.71 -0.95 19.07
C CYS A 76 11.40 -1.94 20.01
N VAL A 77 11.99 -3.01 19.47
CA VAL A 77 12.69 -4.03 20.28
C VAL A 77 13.91 -3.50 21.05
N ILE A 78 14.38 -2.29 20.75
CA ILE A 78 15.58 -1.69 21.36
C ILE A 78 15.26 -0.78 22.53
N CYS A 79 14.16 0.00 22.44
CA CYS A 79 13.82 1.06 23.38
C CYS A 79 12.35 1.12 23.79
N GLY A 80 11.47 0.30 23.20
CA GLY A 80 10.05 0.23 23.55
C GLY A 80 9.17 1.33 22.97
N GLU A 81 9.62 2.15 22.01
CA GLU A 81 8.77 3.12 21.32
C GLU A 81 7.60 2.43 20.60
N GLN A 82 6.37 2.96 20.70
CA GLN A 82 5.15 2.31 20.21
C GLN A 82 4.42 3.11 19.11
N ASN A 83 4.66 4.42 19.02
CA ASN A 83 3.95 5.31 18.10
C ASN A 83 4.54 5.28 16.69
N ALA A 84 5.87 5.38 16.60
CA ALA A 84 6.61 5.38 15.35
C ALA A 84 7.43 4.10 15.23
N VAL A 85 6.82 3.04 14.66
CA VAL A 85 7.46 1.72 14.49
C VAL A 85 7.47 1.34 13.01
N VAL A 86 8.66 1.02 12.51
CA VAL A 86 8.94 0.49 11.18
C VAL A 86 9.46 -0.95 11.31
N VAL A 87 9.44 -1.71 10.22
CA VAL A 87 9.91 -3.10 10.20
C VAL A 87 11.22 -3.17 9.43
N HIS A 88 12.21 -3.84 10.01
CA HIS A 88 13.53 -4.06 9.46
C HIS A 88 13.76 -5.53 9.12
N HIS A 89 14.32 -5.82 7.94
CA HIS A 89 14.81 -7.15 7.57
C HIS A 89 16.27 -7.32 8.04
N ILE A 90 16.52 -8.25 8.96
CA ILE A 90 17.85 -8.44 9.58
C ILE A 90 18.91 -8.81 8.54
N ASN A 91 18.58 -9.72 7.62
CA ASN A 91 19.48 -10.17 6.56
C ASN A 91 19.53 -9.22 5.36
N GLN A 92 18.81 -8.09 5.40
CA GLN A 92 18.69 -7.08 4.34
C GLN A 92 18.11 -7.61 3.01
N ASN A 93 17.61 -8.85 3.00
CA ASN A 93 16.86 -9.39 1.88
C ASN A 93 15.37 -9.06 2.05
N GLN A 94 14.86 -8.16 1.20
CA GLN A 94 13.46 -7.69 1.24
C GLN A 94 12.44 -8.77 0.85
N GLU A 95 12.89 -9.90 0.30
CA GLU A 95 12.04 -11.02 -0.08
C GLU A 95 11.91 -12.06 1.04
N ASP A 96 12.83 -12.08 2.01
CA ASP A 96 12.80 -13.00 3.14
C ASP A 96 11.89 -12.48 4.26
N ASN A 97 10.60 -12.80 4.14
CA ASN A 97 9.56 -12.35 5.07
C ASN A 97 9.31 -13.30 6.24
N ARG A 98 10.26 -14.21 6.56
CA ARG A 98 10.13 -15.08 7.72
C ARG A 98 10.07 -14.24 9.02
N PRO A 99 9.19 -14.55 9.99
CA PRO A 99 9.03 -13.75 11.19
C PRO A 99 10.35 -13.47 11.94
N GLU A 100 11.23 -14.47 12.06
CA GLU A 100 12.52 -14.35 12.73
C GLU A 100 13.50 -13.40 12.03
N ASN A 101 13.27 -13.08 10.75
CA ASN A 101 14.05 -12.12 9.98
C ASN A 101 13.51 -10.68 10.07
N LEU A 102 12.32 -10.47 10.67
CA LEU A 102 11.63 -9.19 10.73
C LEU A 102 11.69 -8.60 12.14
N LEU A 103 12.11 -7.33 12.26
CA LEU A 103 12.18 -6.64 13.55
C LEU A 103 11.40 -5.33 13.57
N PRO A 104 10.49 -5.12 14.54
CA PRO A 104 9.90 -3.82 14.77
C PRO A 104 10.91 -2.88 15.46
N MET A 105 11.18 -1.74 14.85
CA MET A 105 12.14 -0.74 15.32
C MET A 105 11.60 0.68 15.13
N CYS A 106 11.99 1.63 15.97
CA CYS A 106 11.69 3.04 15.70
C CYS A 106 12.63 3.60 14.60
N PRO A 107 12.28 4.72 13.93
CA PRO A 107 13.12 5.30 12.87
C PRO A 107 14.57 5.52 13.28
N THR A 108 14.82 5.93 14.52
CA THR A 108 16.17 6.14 15.06
C THR A 108 16.98 4.85 15.08
N HIS A 109 16.44 3.77 15.66
CA HIS A 109 17.17 2.51 15.75
C HIS A 109 17.23 1.77 14.42
N HIS A 110 16.22 1.94 13.55
CA HIS A 110 16.26 1.51 12.16
C HIS A 110 17.39 2.23 11.41
N TYR A 111 17.62 3.52 11.65
CA TYR A 111 18.77 4.22 11.09
C TYR A 111 20.09 3.70 11.68
N TYR A 112 20.14 3.45 12.99
CA TYR A 112 21.36 2.97 13.65
C TYR A 112 21.87 1.67 13.02
N ILE A 113 20.98 0.70 12.74
CA ILE A 113 21.38 -0.60 12.19
C ILE A 113 21.98 -0.50 10.77
N HIS A 114 21.61 0.52 10.01
CA HIS A 114 22.15 0.81 8.68
C HIS A 114 23.33 1.80 8.69
N SER A 115 23.81 2.22 9.87
CA SER A 115 24.83 3.25 10.01
C SER A 115 26.04 2.76 10.79
N LYS A 116 27.06 3.63 10.93
CA LYS A 116 28.20 3.40 11.83
C LYS A 116 27.80 3.22 13.30
N PHE A 117 26.58 3.55 13.69
CA PHE A 117 26.07 3.43 15.05
C PHE A 117 25.46 2.06 15.38
N ARG A 118 25.50 1.11 14.44
CA ARG A 118 24.99 -0.25 14.61
C ARG A 118 25.50 -0.93 15.89
N PHE A 119 26.76 -0.71 16.26
CA PHE A 119 27.38 -1.30 17.45
C PHE A 119 26.63 -0.97 18.76
N PHE A 120 25.90 0.14 18.83
CA PHE A 120 25.11 0.50 20.01
C PHE A 120 23.90 -0.41 20.24
N ILE A 121 23.42 -1.09 19.21
CA ILE A 121 22.16 -1.85 19.24
C ILE A 121 22.31 -3.31 18.83
N GLU A 122 23.45 -3.68 18.25
CA GLU A 122 23.66 -5.00 17.67
C GLU A 122 23.44 -6.14 18.68
N GLU A 123 23.97 -6.01 19.90
CA GLU A 123 23.80 -7.03 20.93
C GLU A 123 22.34 -7.14 21.41
N LYS A 124 21.60 -6.02 21.46
CA LYS A 124 20.17 -6.06 21.78
C LYS A 124 19.37 -6.76 20.68
N VAL A 125 19.72 -6.53 19.41
CA VAL A 125 19.11 -7.22 18.27
C VAL A 125 19.36 -8.72 18.32
N LYS A 126 20.63 -9.13 18.49
CA LYS A 126 21.01 -10.54 18.59
C LYS A 126 20.32 -11.22 19.76
N LYS A 127 20.29 -10.57 20.93
CA LYS A 127 19.60 -11.05 22.12
C LYS A 127 18.11 -11.26 21.86
N TYR A 128 17.42 -10.27 21.31
CA TYR A 128 15.99 -10.38 21.01
C TYR A 128 15.68 -11.56 20.07
N ARG A 129 16.51 -11.79 19.05
CA ARG A 129 16.33 -12.91 18.12
C ARG A 129 16.53 -14.25 18.84
N ARG A 130 17.61 -14.40 19.59
CA ARG A 130 17.95 -15.63 20.32
C ARG A 130 16.90 -16.00 21.36
N ASP A 131 16.50 -15.04 22.20
CA ASP A 131 15.54 -15.24 23.30
C ASP A 131 14.16 -15.69 22.81
N ARG A 132 13.86 -15.51 21.51
CA ARG A 132 12.55 -15.78 20.93
C ARG A 132 12.49 -16.95 19.97
N TRP A 133 13.61 -17.28 19.32
CA TRP A 133 13.64 -18.25 18.22
C TRP A 133 14.75 -19.30 18.33
N GLU A 134 15.71 -19.14 19.25
CA GLU A 134 16.83 -20.07 19.45
C GLU A 134 16.79 -20.70 20.86
N SER A 135 15.64 -20.63 21.54
CA SER A 135 15.43 -21.12 22.92
C SER A 135 14.70 -22.47 22.95
N GLU A 136 15.05 -23.38 22.03
CA GLU A 136 14.70 -24.80 22.05
C GLU A 136 15.97 -25.66 22.10
#